data_AF-A0A382MZT8-F1
#
_entry.id   AF-A0A382MZT8-F1
#
_cell.length_a   1.000
_cell.length_b   1.000
_cell.length_c   1.000
_cell.angle_alpha   90.00
_cell.angle_beta   90.00
_cell.angle_gamma   90.00
#
_symmetry.space_group_name_H-M   'P 1'
#
loop_
_entity.id
_entity.type
_entity.pdbx_description
1 polymer ?
#
loop_
_entity_poly.entity_id
_entity_poly.type
_entity_poly.pdbx_seq_one_letter_code
_entity_poly.pdbx_strand_id
1 'polypeptide(L)'
;MSDWHRTRLEKKYRAVIMLSASQRTWGDKFTPQFRPIARQLNMKPQNLVFMWKNRDAIVERAKRKLPESVRNTIEQETIVKINKDAEKTVKALSGKDYKKMKMRDFIKAFDAMTDALIKLKMVD
;
A
#
# COMPACT_ATOMS: atom_id res chain seq x y z
N MET A 1 8.84 16.88 15.64
CA MET A 1 8.91 15.61 14.90
C MET A 1 8.04 14.58 15.63
N SER A 2 7.12 13.89 14.94
CA SER A 2 6.12 13.02 15.59
C SER A 2 6.75 11.70 16.07
N ASP A 3 6.75 11.50 17.38
CA ASP A 3 7.10 10.24 18.06
C ASP A 3 5.99 9.20 17.82
N TRP A 4 6.34 7.97 17.42
CA TRP A 4 5.36 6.95 17.02
C TRP A 4 4.44 6.57 18.18
N HIS A 5 4.96 6.60 19.41
CA HIS A 5 4.20 6.30 20.62
C HIS A 5 3.01 7.26 20.78
N ARG A 6 3.20 8.55 20.43
CA ARG A 6 2.21 9.63 20.54
C ARG A 6 1.23 9.69 19.36
N THR A 7 1.43 8.87 18.32
CA THR A 7 0.54 8.86 17.16
C THR A 7 -0.83 8.24 17.52
N ARG A 8 -1.92 8.92 17.17
CA ARG A 8 -3.30 8.46 17.39
C ARG A 8 -3.54 7.09 16.76
N LEU A 9 -4.42 6.29 17.37
CA LEU A 9 -4.73 4.93 16.92
C LEU A 9 -5.26 4.90 15.48
N GLU A 10 -6.12 5.85 15.09
CA GLU A 10 -6.63 6.00 13.72
C GLU A 10 -5.49 6.15 12.70
N LYS A 11 -4.52 7.02 12.98
CA LYS A 11 -3.36 7.23 12.11
C LYS A 11 -2.48 5.98 12.02
N LYS A 12 -2.32 5.24 13.12
CA LYS A 12 -1.60 3.95 13.14
C LYS A 12 -2.34 2.90 12.31
N TYR A 13 -3.66 2.80 12.45
CA TYR A 13 -4.49 1.88 11.68
C TYR A 13 -4.42 2.20 10.19
N ARG A 14 -4.63 3.46 9.81
CA ARG A 14 -4.48 3.94 8.43
C ARG A 14 -3.10 3.61 7.86
N ALA A 15 -2.04 3.81 8.62
CA ALA A 15 -0.68 3.48 8.19
C ALA A 15 -0.52 1.98 7.90
N VAL A 16 -1.07 1.11 8.75
CA VAL A 16 -1.02 -0.35 8.55
C VAL A 16 -1.81 -0.75 7.31
N ILE A 17 -3.06 -0.27 7.14
CA ILE A 17 -3.89 -0.59 5.98
C ILE A 17 -3.25 -0.12 4.67
N MET A 18 -2.71 1.11 4.66
CA MET A 18 -1.98 1.63 3.50
C MET A 18 -0.69 0.86 3.20
N LEU A 19 0.02 0.36 4.23
CA LEU A 19 1.22 -0.46 4.03
C LEU A 19 0.87 -1.83 3.44
N SER A 20 -0.20 -2.47 3.92
CA SER A 20 -0.72 -3.73 3.38
C SER A 20 -1.09 -3.56 1.89
N ALA A 21 -1.82 -2.51 1.56
CA ALA A 21 -2.18 -2.14 0.19
C ALA A 21 -0.97 -1.83 -0.72
N SER A 22 0.12 -1.33 -0.13
CA SER A 22 1.30 -0.89 -0.88
C SER A 22 2.29 -2.00 -1.21
N GLN A 23 2.02 -3.25 -0.79
CA GLN A 23 2.95 -4.36 -0.95
C GLN A 23 3.34 -4.56 -2.43
N ARG A 24 4.61 -4.91 -2.64
CA ARG A 24 5.14 -5.38 -3.93
C ARG A 24 5.60 -6.80 -3.81
N THR A 25 5.45 -7.55 -4.89
CA THR A 25 6.04 -8.87 -5.01
C THR A 25 7.53 -8.75 -5.29
N TRP A 26 8.33 -9.54 -4.56
CA TRP A 26 9.75 -9.71 -4.84
C TRP A 26 10.06 -11.21 -4.70
N GLY A 27 9.94 -11.93 -5.82
CA GLY A 27 9.83 -13.39 -5.79
C GLY A 27 8.61 -13.81 -4.95
N ASP A 28 8.82 -14.70 -3.99
CA ASP A 28 7.75 -15.25 -3.14
C ASP A 28 7.37 -14.35 -1.95
N LYS A 29 7.99 -13.16 -1.83
CA LYS A 29 7.83 -12.28 -0.67
C LYS A 29 7.03 -11.03 -1.02
N PHE A 30 6.06 -10.72 -0.16
CA PHE A 30 5.35 -9.44 -0.17
C PHE A 30 6.10 -8.42 0.70
N THR A 31 6.58 -7.34 0.07
CA THR A 31 7.35 -6.29 0.74
C THR A 31 6.58 -4.97 0.74
N PRO A 32 6.24 -4.40 1.92
CA PRO A 32 5.57 -3.10 2.00
C PRO A 32 6.46 -1.95 1.49
N GLN A 33 5.85 -0.98 0.81
CA GLN A 33 6.56 0.19 0.32
C GLN A 33 6.62 1.30 1.38
N PHE A 34 7.56 1.19 2.32
CA PHE A 34 7.67 2.15 3.42
C PHE A 34 7.93 3.59 2.98
N ARG A 35 8.80 3.84 1.98
CA ARG A 35 9.17 5.20 1.57
C ARG A 35 8.01 5.99 0.92
N PRO A 36 7.26 5.43 -0.05
CA PRO A 36 6.08 6.10 -0.60
C PRO A 36 5.02 6.40 0.47
N ILE A 37 4.70 5.43 1.33
CA ILE A 37 3.67 5.61 2.36
C ILE A 37 4.12 6.61 3.42
N ALA A 38 5.41 6.62 3.79
CA ALA A 38 6.00 7.61 4.69
C ALA A 38 5.83 9.04 4.17
N ARG A 39 6.07 9.28 2.87
CA ARG A 39 5.86 10.60 2.24
C ARG A 39 4.39 11.01 2.30
N GLN A 40 3.47 10.09 2.02
CA GLN A 40 2.03 10.36 2.02
C GLN A 40 1.49 10.68 3.42
N LEU A 41 2.04 10.04 4.45
CA LEU A 41 1.63 10.24 5.84
C LEU A 41 2.43 11.35 6.54
N ASN A 42 3.38 11.98 5.85
CA ASN A 42 4.34 12.93 6.43
C ASN A 42 5.04 12.35 7.69
N MET A 43 5.55 11.12 7.57
CA MET A 43 6.21 10.37 8.63
C MET A 43 7.60 9.90 8.22
N LYS A 44 8.45 9.56 9.20
CA LYS A 44 9.70 8.85 8.91
C LYS A 44 9.42 7.40 8.52
N PRO A 45 10.11 6.84 7.52
CA PRO A 45 10.00 5.42 7.17
C PRO A 45 10.25 4.47 8.35
N GLN A 46 11.18 4.84 9.25
CA GLN A 46 11.50 4.07 10.46
C GLN A 46 10.26 3.88 11.35
N ASN A 47 9.43 4.92 11.54
CA ASN A 47 8.20 4.84 12.33
C ASN A 47 7.22 3.84 11.71
N LEU A 48 7.13 3.80 10.38
CA LEU A 48 6.28 2.84 9.69
C LEU A 48 6.79 1.40 9.83
N VAL A 49 8.10 1.19 9.85
CA VAL A 49 8.68 -0.14 10.13
C VAL A 49 8.29 -0.61 11.53
N PHE A 50 8.38 0.26 12.55
CA PHE A 50 7.94 -0.08 13.90
C PHE A 50 6.44 -0.37 13.98
N MET A 51 5.60 0.41 13.29
CA MET A 51 4.17 0.15 13.21
C MET A 51 3.86 -1.18 12.50
N TRP A 52 4.58 -1.49 11.43
CA TRP A 52 4.39 -2.73 10.68
C TRP A 52 4.80 -3.98 11.48
N LYS A 53 5.85 -3.88 12.29
CA LYS A 53 6.23 -4.95 13.24
C LYS A 53 5.13 -5.20 14.27
N ASN A 54 4.44 -4.16 14.72
CA ASN A 54 3.34 -4.23 15.68
C ASN A 54 1.94 -4.24 15.02
N ARG A 55 1.84 -4.60 13.73
CA ARG A 55 0.62 -4.43 12.94
C ARG A 55 -0.59 -5.17 13.53
N ASP A 56 -0.40 -6.40 13.99
CA ASP A 56 -1.50 -7.25 14.47
C ASP A 56 -2.12 -6.64 15.75
N ALA A 57 -1.27 -6.17 16.67
CA ALA A 57 -1.72 -5.48 17.87
C ALA A 57 -2.42 -4.15 17.56
N ILE A 58 -1.99 -3.42 16.53
CA ILE A 58 -2.64 -2.17 16.08
C ILE A 58 -4.02 -2.48 15.49
N VAL A 59 -4.13 -3.48 14.63
CA VAL A 59 -5.40 -3.91 14.00
C VAL A 59 -6.38 -4.38 15.06
N GLU A 60 -5.96 -5.25 15.98
CA GLU A 60 -6.84 -5.74 17.05
C GLU A 60 -7.30 -4.60 17.99
N ARG A 61 -6.40 -3.68 18.33
CA ARG A 61 -6.76 -2.51 19.12
C ARG A 61 -7.71 -1.59 18.36
N ALA A 62 -7.53 -1.43 17.05
CA ALA A 62 -8.41 -0.64 16.19
C ALA A 62 -9.82 -1.26 16.12
N LYS A 63 -9.94 -2.58 15.94
CA LYS A 63 -11.24 -3.28 15.96
C LYS A 63 -12.01 -3.07 17.28
N ARG A 64 -11.30 -3.07 18.41
CA ARG A 64 -11.91 -2.90 19.74
C ARG A 64 -12.26 -1.46 20.10
N LYS A 65 -11.45 -0.49 19.65
CA LYS A 65 -11.53 0.91 20.13
C LYS A 65 -12.04 1.91 19.11
N LEU A 66 -11.95 1.62 17.81
CA LEU A 66 -12.43 2.53 16.77
C LEU A 66 -13.85 2.15 16.35
N PRO A 67 -14.73 3.15 16.15
CA PRO A 67 -16.02 2.93 15.52
C PRO A 67 -15.86 2.24 14.17
N GLU A 68 -16.83 1.41 13.81
CA GLU A 68 -16.85 0.71 12.53
C GLU A 68 -16.90 1.68 11.34
N SER A 69 -17.65 2.78 11.46
CA SER A 69 -17.68 3.85 10.46
C SER A 69 -16.29 4.37 10.10
N VAL A 70 -15.47 4.66 11.12
CA VAL A 70 -14.08 5.17 10.93
C VAL A 70 -13.20 4.12 10.26
N ARG A 71 -13.36 2.83 10.60
CA ARG A 71 -12.61 1.75 9.96
C ARG A 71 -12.98 1.61 8.49
N ASN A 72 -14.27 1.59 8.19
CA ASN A 72 -14.79 1.48 6.83
C ASN A 72 -14.37 2.66 5.95
N THR A 73 -14.37 3.89 6.49
CA THR A 73 -13.87 5.07 5.76
C THR A 73 -12.40 4.91 5.39
N ILE A 74 -11.55 4.47 6.33
CA ILE A 74 -10.11 4.26 6.07
C ILE A 74 -9.87 3.18 5.02
N GLU A 75 -10.65 2.10 5.06
CA GLU A 75 -10.57 1.00 4.11
C GLU A 75 -11.04 1.44 2.72
N GLN A 76 -12.19 2.10 2.61
CA GLN A 76 -12.70 2.65 1.35
C GLN A 76 -11.73 3.66 0.72
N GLU A 77 -11.18 4.60 1.50
CA GLU A 77 -10.16 5.54 1.01
C GLU A 77 -8.94 4.80 0.44
N THR A 78 -8.55 3.70 1.09
CA THR A 78 -7.41 2.90 0.64
C THR A 78 -7.74 2.13 -0.63
N ILE A 79 -8.90 1.49 -0.71
CA ILE A 79 -9.39 0.77 -1.89
C ILE A 79 -9.46 1.69 -3.11
N VAL A 80 -10.11 2.85 -2.98
CA VAL A 80 -10.23 3.83 -4.07
C VAL A 80 -8.85 4.25 -4.58
N LYS A 81 -7.87 4.37 -3.68
CA LYS A 81 -6.50 4.72 -4.04
C LYS A 81 -5.79 3.58 -4.77
N ILE A 82 -5.92 2.35 -4.30
CA ILE A 82 -5.38 1.16 -4.96
C ILE A 82 -5.91 1.08 -6.39
N ASN A 83 -7.23 1.22 -6.56
CA ASN A 83 -7.86 1.14 -7.88
C ASN A 83 -7.35 2.25 -8.81
N LYS A 84 -7.28 3.50 -8.34
CA LYS A 84 -6.72 4.61 -9.13
C LYS A 84 -5.26 4.39 -9.52
N ASP A 85 -4.43 3.86 -8.62
CA ASP A 85 -3.02 3.59 -8.90
C ASP A 85 -2.86 2.40 -9.88
N ALA A 86 -3.70 1.37 -9.75
CA ALA A 86 -3.76 0.23 -10.67
C ALA A 86 -4.24 0.65 -12.07
N GLU A 87 -5.35 1.40 -12.18
CA GLU A 87 -5.87 1.94 -13.44
C GLU A 87 -4.84 2.80 -14.17
N LYS A 88 -4.14 3.69 -13.45
CA LYS A 88 -3.05 4.48 -14.03
C LYS A 88 -1.93 3.61 -14.57
N THR A 89 -1.57 2.56 -13.84
CA THR A 89 -0.51 1.62 -14.24
C THR A 89 -0.93 0.86 -15.50
N VAL A 90 -2.16 0.34 -15.53
CA VAL A 90 -2.72 -0.35 -16.71
C VAL A 90 -2.77 0.59 -17.91
N LYS A 91 -3.28 1.82 -17.77
CA LYS A 91 -3.36 2.81 -18.86
C LYS A 91 -1.98 3.24 -19.37
N ALA A 92 -0.99 3.40 -18.48
CA ALA A 92 0.37 3.75 -18.87
C ALA A 92 1.07 2.61 -19.63
N LEU A 93 0.62 1.38 -19.42
CA LEU A 93 1.17 0.18 -20.04
C LEU A 93 0.41 -0.21 -21.32
N SER A 94 -0.89 0.06 -21.43
CA SER A 94 -1.68 -0.29 -22.61
C SER A 94 -1.25 0.42 -23.90
N GLY A 95 -0.62 1.60 -23.79
CA GLY A 95 -0.16 2.40 -24.94
C GLY A 95 1.25 2.09 -25.45
N LYS A 96 1.94 1.08 -24.91
CA LYS A 96 3.35 0.81 -25.26
C LYS A 96 3.47 -0.26 -26.34
N ASP A 97 4.35 -0.01 -27.32
CA ASP A 97 4.75 -1.04 -28.29
C ASP A 97 5.81 -1.96 -27.68
N TYR A 98 5.35 -3.06 -27.09
CA TYR A 98 6.21 -4.05 -26.44
C TYR A 98 7.15 -4.78 -27.40
N LYS A 99 6.86 -4.81 -28.71
CA LYS A 99 7.72 -5.48 -29.70
C LYS A 99 9.04 -4.75 -29.91
N LYS A 100 9.06 -3.43 -29.71
CA LYS A 100 10.25 -2.57 -29.89
C LYS A 100 10.93 -2.20 -28.57
N MET A 101 10.44 -2.71 -27.45
CA MET A 101 10.95 -2.38 -26.13
C MET A 101 12.20 -3.21 -25.78
N LYS A 102 13.17 -2.58 -25.09
CA LYS A 102 14.32 -3.32 -24.55
C LYS A 102 13.83 -4.35 -23.51
N MET A 103 14.39 -5.55 -23.54
CA MET A 103 14.00 -6.66 -22.64
C MET A 103 13.95 -6.25 -21.16
N ARG A 104 14.91 -5.44 -20.68
CA ARG A 104 14.93 -4.94 -19.30
C ARG A 104 13.71 -4.09 -18.95
N ASP A 105 13.26 -3.25 -19.88
CA ASP A 105 12.11 -2.37 -19.65
C ASP A 105 10.79 -3.13 -19.83
N PHE A 106 10.78 -4.17 -20.68
CA PHE A 106 9.70 -5.13 -20.79
C PHE A 106 9.48 -5.89 -19.47
N ILE A 107 10.54 -6.44 -18.86
CA ILE A 107 10.46 -7.13 -17.56
C ILE A 107 9.88 -6.21 -16.49
N LYS A 108 10.36 -4.96 -16.39
CA LYS A 108 9.81 -3.97 -15.43
C LYS A 108 8.33 -3.66 -15.67
N ALA A 109 7.92 -3.56 -16.93
CA ALA A 109 6.53 -3.33 -17.29
C ALA A 109 5.65 -4.52 -16.89
N PHE A 110 6.15 -5.74 -17.07
CA PHE A 110 5.48 -6.98 -16.69
C PHE A 110 5.34 -7.10 -15.16
N ASP A 111 6.41 -6.83 -14.40
CA ASP A 111 6.37 -6.80 -12.93
C ASP A 111 5.34 -5.78 -12.42
N ALA A 112 5.31 -4.58 -13.01
CA ALA A 112 4.35 -3.54 -12.65
C ALA A 112 2.90 -3.93 -12.97
N MET A 113 2.66 -4.62 -14.08
CA MET A 113 1.35 -5.17 -14.44
C MET A 113 0.89 -6.25 -13.45
N THR A 114 1.80 -7.15 -13.08
CA THR A 114 1.53 -8.25 -12.14
C THR A 114 1.20 -7.70 -10.75
N ASP A 115 2.00 -6.74 -10.26
CA ASP A 115 1.74 -6.04 -8.99
C ASP A 115 0.38 -5.30 -9.02
N ALA A 116 -0.01 -4.71 -10.16
CA ALA A 116 -1.30 -4.03 -10.31
C ALA A 116 -2.47 -5.01 -10.30
N LEU A 117 -2.35 -6.15 -10.98
CA LEU A 117 -3.35 -7.21 -11.00
C LEU A 117 -3.58 -7.85 -9.63
N ILE A 118 -2.50 -8.13 -8.89
CA ILE A 118 -2.60 -8.68 -7.53
C ILE A 118 -3.34 -7.69 -6.61
N LYS A 119 -3.03 -6.41 -6.71
CA LYS A 119 -3.69 -5.36 -5.93
C LYS A 119 -5.18 -5.23 -6.23
N LEU A 120 -5.57 -5.37 -7.50
CA LEU A 120 -6.98 -5.38 -7.90
C LEU A 120 -7.72 -6.61 -7.34
N LYS A 121 -7.09 -7.79 -7.36
CA LYS A 121 -7.66 -9.02 -6.79
C LYS A 121 -7.79 -9.04 -5.27
N MET A 122 -7.07 -8.18 -4.55
CA MET A 122 -7.19 -8.08 -3.09
C MET A 122 -8.36 -7.20 -2.63
N VAL A 123 -9.08 -6.58 -3.57
CA VAL A 123 -10.23 -5.70 -3.31
C VAL A 123 -11.56 -6.44 -3.51
N ASP A 124 -11.57 -7.56 -4.23
CA ASP A 124 -12.72 -8.48 -4.39
C ASP A 124 -12.77 -9.52 -3.26
#